data_AF-A0A7V2TWM6-F1
#
_entry.id   AF-A0A7V2TWM6-F1
#
_cell.length_a   1.000
_cell.length_b   1.000
_cell.length_c   1.000
_cell.angle_alpha   90.00
_cell.angle_beta   90.00
_cell.angle_gamma   90.00
#
_symmetry.space_group_name_H-M   'P 1'
#
loop_
_entity.id
_entity.type
_entity.pdbx_description
1 polymer ?
#
loop_
_entity_poly.entity_id
_entity_poly.type
_entity_poly.pdbx_seq_one_letter_code
_entity_poly.pdbx_strand_id
1 'polypeptide(L)' 'EACLLEQAFVKDPDVTVQDLLNSLIGKLGEKIEIRRCTRYQVGEGIAKS' A
#
# COMPACT_ATOMS: atom_id res chain seq x y z
N GLU A 1 3.23 -13.67 0.20
CA GLU A 1 2.20 -12.87 -0.49
C GLU A 1 2.30 -11.46 0.07
N ALA A 2 2.70 -10.48 -0.74
CA ALA A 2 2.91 -9.10 -0.31
C ALA A 2 1.74 -8.26 -0.84
N CYS A 3 0.58 -8.37 -0.20
CA CYS A 3 -0.61 -7.65 -0.58
C CYS A 3 -0.51 -6.21 -0.02
N LEU A 4 -0.23 -5.21 -0.88
CA LEU A 4 -0.12 -3.79 -0.49
C LEU A 4 -1.28 -3.31 0.38
N LEU A 5 -2.50 -3.78 0.08
CA LEU A 5 -3.73 -3.34 0.74
C LEU A 5 -3.82 -3.81 2.19
N GLU A 6 -3.22 -4.94 2.53
CA GLU A 6 -3.23 -5.54 3.86
C GLU A 6 -2.11 -4.99 4.77
N GLN A 7 -1.19 -4.21 4.22
CA GLN A 7 -0.09 -3.64 4.98
C GLN A 7 -0.59 -2.56 5.94
N ALA A 8 -0.01 -2.53 7.14
CA ALA A 8 -0.16 -1.42 8.07
C ALA A 8 0.35 -0.12 7.44
N PHE A 9 -0.38 0.97 7.62
CA PHE A 9 -0.04 2.25 7.03
C PHE A 9 1.16 2.89 7.77
N VAL A 10 2.15 3.37 7.01
CA VAL A 10 3.43 3.86 7.57
C VAL A 10 3.26 5.02 8.56
N LYS A 11 2.22 5.86 8.39
CA LYS A 11 1.98 7.01 9.29
C LYS A 11 1.07 6.67 10.46
N ASP A 12 0.34 5.57 10.38
CA ASP A 12 -0.61 5.11 11.39
C ASP A 12 -0.69 3.58 11.31
N PRO A 13 0.15 2.86 12.08
CA PRO A 13 0.24 1.41 11.99
C PRO A 13 -1.02 0.65 12.46
N ASP A 14 -1.96 1.35 13.12
CA ASP A 14 -3.22 0.76 13.60
C ASP A 14 -4.25 0.56 12.47
N VAL A 15 -4.02 1.17 11.30
CA VAL A 15 -4.90 1.06 10.12
C VAL A 15 -4.16 0.43 8.94
N THR A 16 -4.87 -0.38 8.16
CA THR A 16 -4.31 -0.90 6.90
C THR A 16 -4.42 0.11 5.77
N VAL A 17 -3.67 -0.10 4.68
CA VAL A 17 -3.82 0.69 3.44
C VAL A 17 -5.24 0.60 2.88
N GLN A 18 -5.90 -0.56 3.01
CA GLN A 18 -7.29 -0.74 2.60
C GLN A 18 -8.26 0.12 3.44
N ASP A 19 -8.07 0.16 4.76
CA ASP A 19 -8.91 0.96 5.66
C ASP A 19 -8.78 2.45 5.35
N LEU A 20 -7.56 2.91 5.10
CA LEU A 20 -7.29 4.28 4.68
C LEU A 20 -7.99 4.60 3.35
N LEU A 21 -7.91 3.71 2.37
CA LEU A 21 -8.55 3.89 1.06
C LEU A 21 -10.08 4.02 1.21
N ASN A 22 -10.69 3.16 2.03
CA ASN A 22 -12.13 3.19 2.31
C ASN A 22 -12.55 4.48 3.04
N SER A 23 -11.74 4.95 3.99
CA SER A 23 -11.98 6.22 4.69
C SER A 23 -11.97 7.42 3.72
N LEU A 24 -11.05 7.43 2.77
CA LEU A 24 -10.94 8.48 1.75
C LEU A 24 -12.12 8.45 0.77
N ILE A 25 -12.55 7.26 0.33
CA ILE A 25 -13.76 7.09 -0.50
C ILE A 25 -14.98 7.65 0.22
N GLY A 26 -15.16 7.32 1.50
CA GLY A 26 -16.28 7.84 2.30
C GLY A 26 -16.26 9.37 2.48
N LYS A 27 -15.07 9.98 2.59
CA LYS A 27 -14.91 11.44 2.74
C LYS A 27 -15.11 12.21 1.43
N LEU A 28 -14.67 11.64 0.30
CA LEU A 28 -14.68 12.30 -1.00
C LEU A 28 -15.95 12.00 -1.81
N GLY A 29 -16.61 10.87 -1.55
CA GLY A 29 -17.80 10.43 -2.30
C GLY A 29 -17.49 9.89 -3.69
N GLU A 30 -16.21 9.65 -4.01
CA GLU A 30 -15.74 9.14 -5.29
C GLU A 30 -14.99 7.81 -5.12
N LYS A 31 -15.04 6.96 -6.14
CA LYS A 31 -14.31 5.69 -6.14
C LYS A 31 -12.81 5.95 -6.31
N ILE A 32 -12.00 5.41 -5.40
CA ILE A 32 -10.53 5.46 -5.45
C ILE A 32 -10.00 4.03 -5.54
N GLU A 33 -9.08 3.77 -6.45
CA GLU A 33 -8.45 2.45 -6.60
C GLU A 33 -6.95 2.57 -6.88
N ILE A 34 -6.14 1.71 -6.25
CA ILE A 34 -4.72 1.57 -6.58
C ILE A 34 -4.61 0.55 -7.72
N ARG A 35 -4.32 1.02 -8.94
CA ARG A 35 -4.23 0.12 -10.11
C ARG A 35 -2.95 -0.70 -10.16
N ARG A 36 -1.80 -0.08 -9.92
CA ARG A 36 -0.47 -0.71 -10.01
C ARG A 36 0.49 -0.01 -9.04
N CYS A 37 1.36 -0.79 -8.40
CA CYS A 37 2.49 -0.28 -7.64
C CYS A 37 3.76 -1.05 -8.03
N THR A 38 4.91 -0.38 -7.98
CA THR A 38 6.21 -1.02 -8.19
C THR A 38 7.19 -0.43 -7.19
N ARG A 39 7.96 -1.29 -6.54
CA ARG A 39 9.02 -0.91 -5.60
C ARG A 39 10.33 -1.37 -6.20
N TYR A 40 11.27 -0.44 -6.36
CA TYR A 40 12.65 -0.76 -6.75
C TYR A 40 13.54 -0.59 -5.52
N GLN A 41 14.40 -1.58 -5.28
CA GLN A 41 15.43 -1.48 -4.26
C GLN A 41 16.81 -1.74 -4.89
N VAL A 42 17.80 -0.90 -4.54
CA VAL A 42 19.18 -1.10 -5.00
C VAL A 42 19.67 -2.46 -4.50
N GLY A 43 20.16 -3.29 -5.43
CA GLY A 43 20.61 -4.66 -5.14
C GLY A 43 19.50 -5.72 -5.09
N GLU A 44 18.25 -5.37 -5.39
CA GLU A 44 17.16 -6.33 -5.53
C GLU A 44 17.45 -7.32 -6.67
N GLY A 45 17.41 -8.62 -6.36
CA GLY A 45 17.74 -9.68 -7.32
C GLY A 45 19.24 -9.95 -7.52
N ILE A 46 20.13 -9.22 -6.85
CA ILE A 46 21.56 -9.53 -6.83
C ILE A 46 21.81 -10.46 -5.65
N ALA A 47 22.21 -11.71 -5.92
CA ALA A 47 22.59 -12.65 -4.87
C ALA A 47 23.73 -12.04 -4.03
N LYS A 48 23.45 -11.78 -2.76
CA LYS A 48 24.51 -11.37 -1.82
C LYS A 48 25.48 -12.54 -1.72
N SER A 49 26.72 -12.29 -2.15
CA SER A 49 27.86 -13.19 -1.99
C SER A 49 28.21 -13.35 -0.52
#